data_AF-A0A849PZI6-F1
#
_entry.id   AF-A0A849PZI6-F1
#
_cell.length_a   1.000
_cell.length_b   1.000
_cell.length_c   1.000
_cell.angle_alpha   90.00
_cell.angle_beta   90.00
_cell.angle_gamma   90.00
#
_symmetry.space_group_name_H-M   'P 1'
#
loop_
_entity.id
_entity.type
_entity.pdbx_description
1 polymer ?
#
loop_
_entity_poly.entity_id
_entity_poly.type
_entity_poly.pdbx_seq_one_letter_code
_entity_poly.pdbx_strand_id
1 'polypeptide(L)'
;MTRAFTPNLTIIDGSVGGEAMGPLHIEPIYYQTLVASNDVVMADSIASQLMGWDPLDEEKGIVHVKMAHENGLGDASKTIALDELPYPHRKDGAWERPYPKITQLYDRLIFYMLKIPGLCFFFSLISDFFAYDLLRLPIIGNLVIAFLSAVNEFLHLLDLEFPRTKETMKHEKFNLLFVSVIVALSFYFFVMEGFLEGSGFFLKSSYLASIVVALMLATRLRTKELVSLTVSAMIIAAIVETVGPTVGTWQYIGDMKPPLYSVFTWPLVMIGILGFAHIFNDLVAKLNLIYGYEKNRIVRLLPVVVTYLSIVYFLFEEAFYDPTILIMYSIMAIFGIGFSYFHKFEYNLSLMVVGAVIGGLTEGIGHFYGLYIYSPTNLLPLFLCLGWGLNTWIIQTLPYLFRIDLAKAFKKS
;
A
#
# COMPACT_ATOMS: atom_id res chain seq x y z
N MET A 1 -17.60 24.14 22.36
CA MET A 1 -18.33 25.35 22.81
C MET A 1 -18.71 25.20 24.27
N THR A 2 -18.33 26.17 25.09
CA THR A 2 -18.74 26.24 26.51
C THR A 2 -20.16 26.81 26.59
N ARG A 3 -21.11 26.06 27.17
CA ARG A 3 -22.47 26.55 27.53
C ARG A 3 -22.49 27.82 28.40
N ALA A 4 -21.34 28.21 28.94
CA ALA A 4 -21.19 29.35 29.83
C ALA A 4 -21.41 30.71 29.14
N PHE A 5 -21.12 30.84 27.85
CA PHE A 5 -21.27 32.11 27.11
C PHE A 5 -21.70 31.85 25.67
N THR A 6 -22.95 32.19 25.33
CA THR A 6 -23.42 32.18 23.95
C THR A 6 -23.21 33.57 23.33
N PRO A 7 -22.57 33.66 22.16
CA PRO A 7 -22.36 34.95 21.50
C PRO A 7 -23.70 35.55 21.07
N ASN A 8 -23.88 36.86 21.24
CA ASN A 8 -25.06 37.58 20.76
C ASN A 8 -25.06 37.81 19.23
N LEU A 9 -23.86 37.79 18.64
CA LEU A 9 -23.63 37.97 17.21
C LEU A 9 -22.40 37.16 16.81
N THR A 10 -22.56 36.33 15.79
CA THR A 10 -21.51 35.57 15.11
C THR A 10 -21.42 36.10 13.70
N ILE A 11 -20.21 36.41 13.25
CA ILE A 11 -19.93 36.83 11.88
C ILE A 11 -18.84 35.91 11.33
N ILE A 12 -19.10 35.30 10.18
CA ILE A 12 -18.10 34.57 9.39
C ILE A 12 -17.72 35.45 8.21
N ASP A 13 -16.44 35.81 8.16
CA ASP A 13 -15.86 36.56 7.05
C ASP A 13 -15.46 35.63 5.91
N GLY A 14 -16.30 35.56 4.88
CA GLY A 14 -16.03 34.88 3.63
C GLY A 14 -15.65 35.83 2.49
N SER A 15 -15.04 36.99 2.79
CA SER A 15 -14.49 37.88 1.76
C SER A 15 -13.48 37.15 0.87
N VAL A 16 -12.59 36.38 1.51
CA VAL A 16 -11.74 35.37 0.89
C VAL A 16 -11.89 34.05 1.65
N GLY A 17 -12.45 33.05 0.98
CA GLY A 17 -12.52 31.68 1.46
C GLY A 17 -11.38 30.82 0.93
N GLY A 18 -11.36 29.56 1.34
CA GLY A 18 -10.39 28.57 0.88
C GLY A 18 -11.04 27.25 0.48
N GLU A 19 -10.82 26.77 -0.74
CA GLU A 19 -11.18 25.41 -1.16
C GLU A 19 -9.94 24.53 -1.29
N ALA A 20 -10.08 23.24 -1.02
CA ALA A 20 -8.94 22.34 -0.90
C ALA A 20 -9.35 20.87 -0.95
N MET A 21 -8.55 20.04 -1.64
CA MET A 21 -8.67 18.58 -1.54
C MET A 21 -8.18 18.01 -0.18
N GLY A 22 -7.42 18.78 0.59
CA GLY A 22 -6.90 18.40 1.91
C GLY A 22 -6.34 19.62 2.68
N PRO A 23 -6.04 19.48 3.99
CA PRO A 23 -5.78 20.61 4.89
C PRO A 23 -4.52 21.44 4.57
N LEU A 24 -3.68 21.00 3.64
CA LEU A 24 -2.40 21.62 3.32
C LEU A 24 -2.37 22.43 2.02
N HIS A 25 -3.41 22.36 1.19
CA HIS A 25 -3.45 23.06 -0.09
C HIS A 25 -4.77 23.81 -0.24
N ILE A 26 -4.76 25.07 0.18
CA ILE A 26 -5.92 25.95 0.13
C ILE A 26 -5.79 26.88 -1.08
N GLU A 27 -6.70 26.74 -2.04
CA GLU A 27 -6.88 27.72 -3.11
C GLU A 27 -7.77 28.86 -2.62
N PRO A 28 -7.31 30.12 -2.70
CA PRO A 28 -8.11 31.24 -2.25
C PRO A 28 -9.28 31.49 -3.22
N ILE A 29 -10.49 31.55 -2.68
CA ILE A 29 -11.69 31.97 -3.40
C ILE A 29 -12.09 33.34 -2.91
N TYR A 30 -12.11 34.33 -3.79
CA TYR A 30 -12.71 35.64 -3.53
C TYR A 30 -14.24 35.52 -3.49
N TYR A 31 -14.77 35.00 -2.38
CA TYR A 31 -16.17 34.63 -2.25
C TYR A 31 -17.08 35.82 -1.91
N GLN A 32 -16.53 36.87 -1.31
CA GLN A 32 -17.19 38.17 -1.06
C GLN A 32 -18.52 38.07 -0.28
N THR A 33 -18.65 37.05 0.58
CA THR A 33 -19.88 36.78 1.33
C THR A 33 -19.61 36.86 2.83
N LEU A 34 -20.51 37.52 3.57
CA LEU A 34 -20.50 37.53 5.02
C LEU A 34 -21.71 36.76 5.52
N VAL A 35 -21.51 35.84 6.47
CA VAL A 35 -22.62 35.18 7.18
C VAL A 35 -22.71 35.78 8.57
N ALA A 36 -23.86 36.34 8.92
CA ALA A 36 -24.11 36.91 10.24
C ALA A 36 -25.33 36.26 10.88
N SER A 37 -25.21 35.86 12.14
CA SER A 37 -26.28 35.19 12.90
C SER A 37 -26.16 35.51 14.39
N ASN A 38 -27.28 35.52 15.10
CA ASN A 38 -27.31 35.52 16.57
C ASN A 38 -27.13 34.11 17.17
N ASP A 39 -26.99 33.10 16.31
CA ASP A 39 -26.76 31.70 16.65
C ASP A 39 -25.53 31.21 15.89
N VAL A 40 -24.51 30.80 16.64
CA VAL A 40 -23.22 30.35 16.11
C VAL A 40 -23.35 29.03 15.33
N VAL A 41 -24.20 28.11 15.79
CA VAL A 41 -24.42 26.82 15.12
C VAL A 41 -25.14 27.05 13.80
N MET A 42 -26.08 28.00 13.77
CA MET A 42 -26.75 28.42 12.55
C MET A 42 -25.78 29.08 11.57
N ALA A 43 -24.88 29.95 12.04
CA ALA A 43 -23.86 30.57 11.18
C ALA A 43 -22.98 29.50 10.51
N ASP A 44 -22.47 28.54 11.27
CA ASP A 44 -21.66 27.44 10.76
C ASP A 44 -22.45 26.55 9.80
N SER A 45 -23.71 26.25 10.12
CA SER A 45 -24.62 25.47 9.25
C SER A 45 -24.83 26.16 7.90
N ILE A 46 -25.12 27.47 7.90
CA ILE A 46 -25.32 28.23 6.67
C ILE A 46 -24.01 28.33 5.86
N ALA A 47 -22.88 28.64 6.51
CA ALA A 47 -21.58 28.68 5.82
C ALA A 47 -21.23 27.32 5.18
N SER A 48 -21.56 26.22 5.86
CA SER A 48 -21.35 24.87 5.36
C SER A 48 -22.20 24.56 4.13
N GLN A 49 -23.46 25.00 4.12
CA GLN A 49 -24.34 24.88 2.95
C GLN A 49 -23.84 25.70 1.76
N LEU A 50 -23.35 26.92 1.99
CA LEU A 50 -22.71 27.74 0.96
C LEU A 50 -21.50 27.04 0.34
N MET A 51 -20.80 26.19 1.09
CA MET A 51 -19.70 25.34 0.61
C MET A 51 -20.16 24.01 -0.03
N GLY A 52 -21.45 23.69 -0.02
CA GLY A 52 -22.00 22.46 -0.60
C GLY A 52 -21.99 21.25 0.35
N TRP A 53 -21.98 21.50 1.67
CA TRP A 53 -22.18 20.48 2.69
C TRP A 53 -23.63 20.47 3.16
N ASP A 54 -24.16 19.27 3.42
CA ASP A 54 -25.35 19.11 4.24
C ASP A 54 -24.90 18.95 5.70
N PRO A 55 -25.13 19.93 6.59
CA PRO A 55 -24.57 19.92 7.95
C PRO A 55 -25.05 18.76 8.82
N LEU A 56 -26.25 18.25 8.57
CA LEU A 56 -26.92 17.23 9.40
C LEU A 56 -26.92 15.82 8.78
N ASP A 57 -26.45 15.68 7.54
CA ASP A 57 -26.33 14.39 6.85
C ASP A 57 -25.54 13.36 7.68
N GLU A 58 -26.02 12.11 7.69
CA GLU A 58 -25.46 11.05 8.54
C GLU A 58 -24.10 10.54 8.07
N GLU A 59 -23.82 10.58 6.77
CA GLU A 59 -22.59 10.06 6.17
C GLU A 59 -21.59 11.16 5.81
N LYS A 60 -22.09 12.33 5.43
CA LYS A 60 -21.30 13.44 4.88
C LYS A 60 -21.46 14.74 5.67
N GLY A 61 -22.22 14.73 6.76
CA GLY A 61 -22.41 15.91 7.58
C GLY A 61 -21.21 16.30 8.42
N ILE A 62 -21.30 17.49 9.01
CA ILE A 62 -20.22 18.05 9.81
C ILE A 62 -20.46 17.69 11.26
N VAL A 63 -19.72 16.69 11.73
CA VAL A 63 -19.92 16.04 13.05
C VAL A 63 -20.07 17.04 14.18
N HIS A 64 -19.22 18.07 14.25
CA HIS A 64 -19.27 19.04 15.35
C HIS A 64 -20.49 19.97 15.29
N VAL A 65 -20.99 20.32 14.10
CA VAL A 65 -22.22 21.11 13.92
C VAL A 65 -23.43 20.28 14.34
N LYS A 66 -23.49 19.01 13.90
CA LYS A 66 -24.52 18.06 14.31
C LYS A 66 -24.54 17.85 15.82
N MET A 67 -23.38 17.58 16.42
CA MET A 67 -23.25 17.46 17.88
C MET A 67 -23.69 18.74 18.60
N ALA A 68 -23.36 19.92 18.08
CA ALA A 68 -23.78 21.18 18.71
C ALA A 68 -25.30 21.37 18.66
N HIS A 69 -25.92 21.02 17.54
CA HIS A 69 -27.37 21.03 17.37
C HIS A 69 -28.07 20.06 18.33
N GLU A 70 -27.63 18.79 18.37
CA GLU A 70 -28.19 17.75 19.25
C GLU A 70 -28.04 18.09 20.73
N ASN A 71 -26.96 18.80 21.10
CA ASN A 71 -26.71 19.27 22.47
C ASN A 71 -27.45 20.57 22.82
N GLY A 72 -28.28 21.11 21.92
CA GLY A 72 -29.06 22.33 22.12
C GLY A 72 -28.21 23.59 22.26
N LEU A 73 -27.03 23.64 21.62
CA LEU A 73 -26.15 24.81 21.62
C LEU A 73 -26.55 25.85 20.55
N GLY A 74 -27.42 25.46 19.62
CA GLY A 74 -27.96 26.28 18.54
C GLY A 74 -28.71 25.43 17.51
N ASP A 75 -29.20 26.07 16.46
CA ASP A 75 -30.05 25.46 15.44
C ASP A 75 -29.34 25.32 14.08
N ALA A 76 -29.09 24.07 13.69
CA ALA A 76 -28.51 23.73 12.39
C ALA A 76 -29.57 23.34 11.33
N SER A 77 -30.86 23.29 11.68
CA SER A 77 -31.91 22.72 10.82
C SER A 77 -32.33 23.61 9.66
N LYS A 78 -31.97 24.90 9.67
CA LYS A 78 -32.33 25.83 8.60
C LYS A 78 -31.56 25.54 7.32
N THR A 79 -32.29 25.44 6.22
CA THR A 79 -31.73 25.27 4.87
C THR A 79 -31.91 26.56 4.06
N ILE A 80 -30.90 26.94 3.27
CA ILE A 80 -30.99 28.05 2.32
C ILE A 80 -31.19 27.54 0.89
N ALA A 81 -32.06 28.23 0.14
CA ALA A 81 -32.21 28.04 -1.29
C ALA A 81 -31.10 28.84 -2.01
N LEU A 82 -30.03 28.14 -2.42
CA LEU A 82 -28.85 28.76 -3.04
C LEU A 82 -29.18 29.48 -4.36
N ASP A 83 -30.20 28.99 -5.07
CA ASP A 83 -30.72 29.54 -6.32
C ASP A 83 -31.55 30.82 -6.14
N GLU A 84 -32.03 31.09 -4.93
CA GLU A 84 -32.82 32.28 -4.59
C GLU A 84 -31.98 33.42 -3.99
N LEU A 85 -30.65 33.26 -3.92
CA LEU A 85 -29.77 34.28 -3.36
C LEU A 85 -29.79 35.55 -4.25
N PRO A 86 -29.90 36.76 -3.65
CA PRO A 86 -29.93 38.01 -4.42
C PRO A 86 -28.62 38.31 -5.14
N TYR A 87 -27.50 37.78 -4.64
CA TYR A 87 -26.16 37.94 -5.20
C TYR A 87 -25.49 36.56 -5.30
N PRO A 88 -25.83 35.76 -6.31
CA PRO A 88 -25.29 34.42 -6.45
C PRO A 88 -23.81 34.47 -6.84
N HIS A 89 -23.01 33.64 -6.22
CA HIS A 89 -21.61 33.43 -6.56
C HIS A 89 -21.45 32.10 -7.31
N ARG A 90 -20.54 32.06 -8.30
CA ARG A 90 -20.30 30.87 -9.15
C ARG A 90 -19.94 29.58 -8.39
N LYS A 91 -19.52 29.72 -7.13
CA LYS A 91 -19.10 28.62 -6.24
C LYS A 91 -20.16 28.25 -5.21
N ASP A 92 -21.34 28.87 -5.19
CA ASP A 92 -22.38 28.53 -4.22
C ASP A 92 -22.74 27.03 -4.32
N GLY A 93 -22.52 26.30 -3.22
CA GLY A 93 -22.74 24.86 -3.15
C GLY A 93 -21.72 24.00 -3.92
N ALA A 94 -20.71 24.59 -4.55
CA ALA A 94 -19.83 23.95 -5.52
C ALA A 94 -18.33 24.12 -5.20
N TRP A 95 -17.98 24.21 -3.92
CA TRP A 95 -16.59 24.27 -3.47
C TRP A 95 -15.90 22.93 -3.66
N GLU A 96 -14.60 22.96 -3.92
CA GLU A 96 -13.77 21.76 -3.86
C GLU A 96 -13.59 21.33 -2.41
N ARG A 97 -14.23 20.20 -2.07
CA ARG A 97 -14.29 19.69 -0.70
C ARG A 97 -13.08 18.80 -0.38
N PRO A 98 -12.57 18.84 0.86
CA PRO A 98 -11.53 17.92 1.29
C PRO A 98 -12.03 16.48 1.24
N TYR A 99 -11.18 15.58 0.74
CA TYR A 99 -11.50 14.15 0.71
C TYR A 99 -11.56 13.61 2.16
N PRO A 100 -12.71 13.11 2.64
CA PRO A 100 -12.87 12.72 4.05
C PRO A 100 -11.82 11.73 4.55
N LYS A 101 -11.43 10.77 3.70
CA LYS A 101 -10.37 9.78 4.00
C LYS A 101 -8.99 10.41 4.16
N ILE A 102 -8.68 11.49 3.43
CA ILE A 102 -7.41 12.20 3.52
C ILE A 102 -7.37 13.00 4.83
N THR A 103 -8.45 13.68 5.20
CA THR A 103 -8.55 14.42 6.47
C THR A 103 -8.35 13.50 7.67
N GLN A 104 -9.02 12.34 7.72
CA GLN A 104 -8.87 11.38 8.81
C GLN A 104 -7.45 10.81 8.91
N LEU A 105 -6.78 10.55 7.78
CA LEU A 105 -5.38 10.17 7.76
C LEU A 105 -4.50 11.27 8.38
N TYR A 106 -4.70 12.53 7.99
CA TYR A 106 -3.93 13.66 8.52
C TYR A 106 -4.07 13.77 10.04
N ASP A 107 -5.30 13.66 10.56
CA ASP A 107 -5.55 13.70 12.00
C ASP A 107 -4.83 12.56 12.73
N ARG A 108 -4.87 11.34 12.17
CA ARG A 108 -4.15 10.18 12.71
C ARG A 108 -2.64 10.37 12.67
N LEU A 109 -2.10 10.84 11.55
CA LEU A 109 -0.68 11.13 11.40
C LEU A 109 -0.26 12.14 12.46
N ILE A 110 -0.93 13.29 12.53
CA ILE A 110 -0.64 14.32 13.53
C ILE A 110 -0.70 13.73 14.94
N PHE A 111 -1.72 12.93 15.27
CA PHE A 111 -1.84 12.26 16.57
C PHE A 111 -0.65 11.35 16.89
N TYR A 112 -0.22 10.51 15.95
CA TYR A 112 0.94 9.63 16.15
C TYR A 112 2.26 10.42 16.21
N MET A 113 2.38 11.47 15.42
CA MET A 113 3.59 12.29 15.32
C MET A 113 3.79 13.15 16.56
N LEU A 114 2.70 13.67 17.14
CA LEU A 114 2.71 14.39 18.42
C LEU A 114 3.17 13.52 19.60
N LYS A 115 3.11 12.18 19.48
CA LYS A 115 3.64 11.25 20.49
C LYS A 115 5.15 11.06 20.41
N ILE A 116 5.82 11.48 19.32
CA ILE A 116 7.26 11.30 19.13
C ILE A 116 7.96 12.67 19.20
N PRO A 117 8.80 12.92 20.23
CA PRO A 117 9.49 14.20 20.37
C PRO A 117 10.36 14.51 19.14
N GLY A 118 10.21 15.72 18.58
CA GLY A 118 11.02 16.21 17.45
C GLY A 118 10.45 15.95 16.05
N LEU A 119 9.46 15.06 15.89
CA LEU A 119 8.90 14.74 14.56
C LEU A 119 7.96 15.83 14.01
N CYS A 120 7.37 16.65 14.88
CA CYS A 120 6.52 17.77 14.45
C CYS A 120 7.29 18.77 13.57
N PHE A 121 8.56 19.04 13.89
CA PHE A 121 9.39 19.98 13.12
C PHE A 121 9.76 19.43 11.74
N PHE A 122 10.09 18.13 11.67
CA PHE A 122 10.36 17.44 10.41
C PHE A 122 9.12 17.40 9.50
N PHE A 123 7.94 17.21 10.08
CA PHE A 123 6.68 17.20 9.34
C PHE A 123 6.31 18.56 8.78
N SER A 124 6.41 19.63 9.58
CA SER A 124 6.15 20.99 9.08
C SER A 124 7.07 21.31 7.91
N LEU A 125 8.36 20.97 8.02
CA LEU A 125 9.34 21.19 6.94
C LEU A 125 9.00 20.40 5.65
N ILE A 126 8.61 19.14 5.77
CA ILE A 126 8.22 18.29 4.63
C ILE A 126 6.87 18.71 4.04
N SER A 127 5.92 19.06 4.90
CA SER A 127 4.59 19.53 4.53
C SER A 127 4.69 20.79 3.68
N ASP A 128 5.48 21.78 4.12
CA ASP A 128 5.63 23.03 3.39
C ASP A 128 6.32 22.82 2.03
N PHE A 129 7.32 21.93 1.95
CA PHE A 129 8.07 21.67 0.70
C PHE A 129 7.31 20.77 -0.29
N PHE A 130 6.69 19.67 0.17
CA PHE A 130 6.00 18.71 -0.71
C PHE A 130 4.56 19.09 -1.03
N ALA A 131 3.85 19.80 -0.13
CA ALA A 131 2.45 20.13 -0.35
C ALA A 131 2.26 21.47 -1.08
N TYR A 132 3.03 22.51 -0.78
CA TYR A 132 2.73 23.84 -1.31
C TYR A 132 3.18 24.05 -2.77
N ASP A 133 4.39 23.59 -3.10
CA ASP A 133 5.00 23.84 -4.43
C ASP A 133 4.77 22.71 -5.43
N LEU A 134 4.72 21.46 -4.95
CA LEU A 134 4.63 20.28 -5.82
C LEU A 134 3.18 19.99 -6.27
N LEU A 135 2.16 20.26 -5.45
CA LEU A 135 0.74 20.00 -5.77
C LEU A 135 0.21 20.84 -6.95
N ARG A 136 0.88 21.94 -7.32
CA ARG A 136 0.49 22.79 -8.45
C ARG A 136 0.61 22.10 -9.83
N LEU A 137 1.30 20.97 -9.90
CA LEU A 137 1.45 20.18 -11.12
C LEU A 137 0.48 19.00 -11.11
N PRO A 138 -0.40 18.83 -12.12
CA PRO A 138 -1.48 17.83 -12.11
C PRO A 138 -1.00 16.38 -11.87
N ILE A 139 0.16 16.01 -12.41
CA ILE A 139 0.76 14.68 -12.26
C ILE A 139 1.21 14.45 -10.81
N ILE A 140 1.73 15.49 -10.17
CA ILE A 140 2.24 15.43 -8.80
C ILE A 140 1.08 15.49 -7.80
N GLY A 141 0.00 16.21 -8.10
CA GLY A 141 -1.26 16.17 -7.36
C GLY A 141 -1.76 14.73 -7.14
N ASN A 142 -1.89 13.97 -8.23
CA ASN A 142 -2.29 12.57 -8.17
C ASN A 142 -1.29 11.69 -7.42
N LEU A 143 0.01 11.94 -7.56
CA LEU A 143 1.06 11.21 -6.86
C LEU A 143 0.99 11.42 -5.34
N VAL A 144 0.79 12.66 -4.88
CA VAL A 144 0.68 12.98 -3.45
C VAL A 144 -0.57 12.35 -2.84
N ILE A 145 -1.72 12.44 -3.52
CA ILE A 145 -2.96 11.78 -3.08
C ILE A 145 -2.80 10.26 -3.02
N ALA A 146 -2.15 9.68 -4.03
CA ALA A 146 -1.85 8.26 -4.05
C ALA A 146 -0.95 7.90 -2.86
N PHE A 147 0.15 8.64 -2.66
CA PHE A 147 1.13 8.38 -1.59
C PHE A 147 0.47 8.44 -0.20
N LEU A 148 -0.30 9.48 0.07
CA LEU A 148 -1.05 9.62 1.32
C LEU A 148 -2.00 8.43 1.53
N SER A 149 -2.70 8.00 0.47
CA SER A 149 -3.54 6.81 0.55
C SER A 149 -2.76 5.56 0.91
N ALA A 150 -1.58 5.35 0.32
CA ALA A 150 -0.73 4.22 0.61
C ALA A 150 -0.23 4.26 2.06
N VAL A 151 0.12 5.44 2.57
CA VAL A 151 0.46 5.64 3.99
C VAL A 151 -0.73 5.31 4.89
N ASN A 152 -1.94 5.75 4.55
CA ASN A 152 -3.15 5.40 5.31
C ASN A 152 -3.40 3.90 5.35
N GLU A 153 -3.27 3.23 4.21
CA GLU A 153 -3.47 1.78 4.10
C GLU A 153 -2.41 1.02 4.90
N PHE A 154 -1.15 1.48 4.84
CA PHE A 154 -0.07 0.96 5.67
C PHE A 154 -0.38 1.14 7.16
N LEU A 155 -0.82 2.33 7.58
CA LEU A 155 -1.21 2.57 8.96
C LEU A 155 -2.40 1.70 9.38
N HIS A 156 -3.40 1.48 8.53
CA HIS A 156 -4.50 0.56 8.81
C HIS A 156 -4.04 -0.88 8.96
N LEU A 157 -3.06 -1.33 8.18
CA LEU A 157 -2.44 -2.64 8.35
C LEU A 157 -1.74 -2.74 9.71
N LEU A 158 -1.08 -1.67 10.16
CA LEU A 158 -0.47 -1.55 11.48
C LEU A 158 -1.48 -1.39 12.63
N ASP A 159 -2.68 -0.88 12.36
CA ASP A 159 -3.61 -0.39 13.39
C ASP A 159 -4.22 -1.54 14.21
N LEU A 160 -3.83 -1.61 15.49
CA LEU A 160 -4.23 -2.67 16.42
C LEU A 160 -5.63 -2.45 17.02
N GLU A 161 -6.28 -1.31 16.72
CA GLU A 161 -7.46 -0.77 17.45
C GLU A 161 -8.83 -1.08 16.83
N PHE A 162 -8.95 -2.05 15.92
CA PHE A 162 -10.28 -2.49 15.49
C PHE A 162 -10.94 -3.39 16.55
N PRO A 163 -12.23 -3.21 16.87
CA PRO A 163 -12.94 -4.11 17.77
C PRO A 163 -12.95 -5.52 17.21
N ARG A 164 -12.17 -6.41 17.84
CA ARG A 164 -11.96 -7.77 17.34
C ARG A 164 -13.13 -8.66 17.76
N THR A 165 -13.82 -9.25 16.78
CA THR A 165 -14.77 -10.32 17.07
C THR A 165 -14.03 -11.58 17.54
N LYS A 166 -14.68 -12.42 18.35
CA LYS A 166 -14.09 -13.69 18.83
C LYS A 166 -13.61 -14.59 17.68
N GLU A 167 -14.35 -14.59 16.58
CA GLU A 167 -14.01 -15.35 15.37
C GLU A 167 -12.75 -14.80 14.70
N THR A 168 -12.65 -13.46 14.55
CA THR A 168 -11.46 -12.80 14.02
C THR A 168 -10.21 -13.13 14.82
N MET A 169 -10.30 -13.10 16.15
CA MET A 169 -9.19 -13.48 17.03
C MET A 169 -8.76 -14.94 16.88
N LYS A 170 -9.70 -15.86 16.61
CA LYS A 170 -9.38 -17.29 16.44
C LYS A 170 -8.55 -17.51 15.17
N HIS A 171 -8.95 -16.89 14.06
CA HIS A 171 -8.21 -16.97 12.80
C HIS A 171 -6.84 -16.28 12.89
N GLU A 172 -6.75 -15.10 13.52
CA GLU A 172 -5.48 -14.40 13.75
C GLU A 172 -4.49 -15.27 14.54
N LYS A 173 -4.95 -15.89 15.63
CA LYS A 173 -4.12 -16.81 16.44
C LYS A 173 -3.63 -18.02 15.65
N PHE A 174 -4.51 -18.60 14.83
CA PHE A 174 -4.13 -19.72 13.97
C PHE A 174 -3.06 -19.29 12.96
N ASN A 175 -3.27 -18.16 12.27
CA ASN A 175 -2.32 -17.65 11.28
C ASN A 175 -0.96 -17.35 11.91
N LEU A 176 -0.94 -16.73 13.09
CA LEU A 176 0.29 -16.47 13.83
C LEU A 176 1.01 -17.76 14.23
N LEU A 177 0.29 -18.75 14.75
CA LEU A 177 0.87 -20.05 15.08
C LEU A 177 1.45 -20.74 13.84
N PHE A 178 0.69 -20.74 12.74
CA PHE A 178 1.10 -21.33 11.47
C PHE A 178 2.39 -20.69 10.93
N VAL A 179 2.45 -19.36 10.86
CA VAL A 179 3.66 -18.65 10.41
C VAL A 179 4.80 -18.82 11.39
N SER A 180 4.54 -18.86 12.70
CA SER A 180 5.58 -19.13 13.71
C SER A 180 6.24 -20.49 13.54
N VAL A 181 5.50 -21.51 13.12
CA VAL A 181 6.07 -22.83 12.77
C VAL A 181 6.98 -22.72 11.56
N ILE A 182 6.58 -21.98 10.51
CA ILE A 182 7.43 -21.73 9.33
C ILE A 182 8.70 -20.96 9.72
N VAL A 183 8.59 -19.96 10.59
CA VAL A 183 9.74 -19.21 11.12
C VAL A 183 10.67 -20.13 11.91
N ALA A 184 10.14 -21.00 12.76
CA ALA A 184 10.95 -21.95 13.53
C ALA A 184 11.71 -22.93 12.61
N LEU A 185 11.05 -23.44 11.56
CA LEU A 185 11.68 -24.31 10.57
C LEU A 185 12.74 -23.57 9.75
N SER A 186 12.42 -22.37 9.26
CA SER A 186 13.37 -21.50 8.55
C SER A 186 14.60 -21.21 9.41
N PHE A 187 14.42 -20.85 10.69
CA PHE A 187 15.52 -20.58 11.61
C PHE A 187 16.34 -21.84 11.92
N TYR A 188 15.68 -22.98 12.14
CA TYR A 188 16.37 -24.25 12.33
C TYR A 188 17.31 -24.58 11.17
N PHE A 189 16.83 -24.47 9.93
CA PHE A 189 17.68 -24.69 8.75
C PHE A 189 18.73 -23.59 8.57
N PHE A 190 18.42 -22.34 8.89
CA PHE A 190 19.40 -21.25 8.87
C PHE A 190 20.61 -21.52 9.77
N VAL A 191 20.39 -22.15 10.93
CA VAL A 191 21.47 -22.55 11.84
C VAL A 191 22.15 -23.84 11.35
N MET A 192 21.37 -24.89 11.04
CA MET A 192 21.90 -26.20 10.66
C MET A 192 22.71 -26.19 9.37
N GLU A 193 22.34 -25.34 8.41
CA GLU A 193 23.02 -25.16 7.13
C GLU A 193 24.19 -24.16 7.23
N GLY A 194 24.51 -23.66 8.43
CA GLY A 194 25.69 -22.83 8.71
C GLY A 194 25.55 -21.34 8.34
N PHE A 195 24.39 -20.91 7.86
CA PHE A 195 24.17 -19.52 7.44
C PHE A 195 24.22 -18.51 8.60
N LEU A 196 23.90 -18.91 9.84
CA LEU A 196 23.99 -18.02 11.00
C LEU A 196 25.43 -17.58 11.32
N GLU A 197 26.39 -18.49 11.19
CA GLU A 197 27.80 -18.25 11.52
C GLU A 197 28.48 -17.41 10.43
N GLY A 198 28.12 -17.63 9.15
CA GLY A 198 28.64 -16.88 8.01
C GLY A 198 27.96 -15.52 7.76
N SER A 199 26.84 -15.21 8.43
CA SER A 199 26.04 -14.02 8.11
C SER A 199 26.46 -12.75 8.89
N GLY A 200 26.58 -11.65 8.15
CA GLY A 200 26.79 -10.31 8.69
C GLY A 200 25.57 -9.76 9.43
N PHE A 201 25.76 -8.66 10.17
CA PHE A 201 24.70 -7.99 10.96
C PHE A 201 23.47 -7.65 10.09
N PHE A 202 23.67 -7.05 8.93
CA PHE A 202 22.57 -6.60 8.07
C PHE A 202 21.70 -7.74 7.56
N LEU A 203 22.28 -8.88 7.22
CA LEU A 203 21.53 -10.06 6.81
C LEU A 203 20.68 -10.63 7.96
N LYS A 204 21.23 -10.67 9.18
CA LYS A 204 20.49 -11.06 10.40
C LYS A 204 19.33 -10.08 10.66
N SER A 205 19.58 -8.79 10.52
CA SER A 205 18.56 -7.74 10.69
C SER A 205 17.48 -7.80 9.61
N SER A 206 17.83 -8.04 8.34
CA SER A 206 16.85 -8.16 7.26
C SER A 206 16.00 -9.42 7.41
N TYR A 207 16.60 -10.53 7.83
CA TYR A 207 15.88 -11.76 8.14
C TYR A 207 14.89 -11.54 9.29
N LEU A 208 15.32 -10.91 10.40
CA LEU A 208 14.44 -10.57 11.51
C LEU A 208 13.31 -9.62 11.08
N ALA A 209 13.62 -8.61 10.26
CA ALA A 209 12.62 -7.70 9.71
C ALA A 209 11.59 -8.44 8.87
N SER A 210 12.01 -9.40 8.04
CA SER A 210 11.11 -10.21 7.22
C SER A 210 10.17 -11.06 8.08
N ILE A 211 10.66 -11.61 9.20
CA ILE A 211 9.85 -12.35 10.18
C ILE A 211 8.78 -11.43 10.80
N VAL A 212 9.19 -10.26 11.28
CA VAL A 212 8.28 -9.30 11.92
C VAL A 212 7.19 -8.88 10.95
N VAL A 213 7.56 -8.48 9.72
CA VAL A 213 6.62 -8.09 8.67
C VAL A 213 5.68 -9.24 8.31
N ALA A 214 6.20 -10.45 8.14
CA ALA A 214 5.39 -11.61 7.81
C ALA A 214 4.37 -11.95 8.90
N LEU A 215 4.78 -11.95 10.18
CA LEU A 215 3.89 -12.19 11.32
C LEU A 215 2.80 -11.12 11.41
N MET A 216 3.16 -9.85 11.22
CA MET A 216 2.21 -8.74 11.23
C MET A 216 1.17 -8.90 10.12
N LEU A 217 1.60 -9.12 8.87
CA LEU A 217 0.70 -9.25 7.72
C LEU A 217 -0.13 -10.55 7.77
N ALA A 218 0.40 -11.63 8.34
CA ALA A 218 -0.32 -12.90 8.50
C ALA A 218 -1.62 -12.76 9.30
N THR A 219 -1.67 -11.83 10.27
CA THR A 219 -2.90 -11.56 11.03
C THR A 219 -4.03 -11.00 10.15
N ARG A 220 -3.69 -10.34 9.04
CA ARG A 220 -4.63 -9.65 8.14
C ARG A 220 -5.08 -10.52 6.98
N LEU A 221 -4.32 -11.57 6.68
CA LEU A 221 -4.62 -12.53 5.63
C LEU A 221 -5.71 -13.50 6.06
N ARG A 222 -6.54 -13.91 5.11
CA ARG A 222 -7.45 -15.05 5.30
C ARG A 222 -6.64 -16.35 5.38
N THR A 223 -7.04 -17.24 6.28
CA THR A 223 -6.29 -18.47 6.59
C THR A 223 -6.07 -19.37 5.37
N LYS A 224 -7.10 -19.54 4.53
CA LYS A 224 -7.02 -20.40 3.34
C LYS A 224 -5.98 -19.87 2.35
N GLU A 225 -6.03 -18.57 2.08
CA GLU A 225 -5.14 -17.85 1.19
C GLU A 225 -3.70 -17.84 1.72
N LEU A 226 -3.50 -17.65 3.03
CA LEU A 226 -2.18 -17.73 3.68
C LEU A 226 -1.53 -19.11 3.52
N VAL A 227 -2.28 -20.18 3.79
CA VAL A 227 -1.78 -21.56 3.66
C VAL A 227 -1.45 -21.86 2.20
N SER A 228 -2.32 -21.50 1.26
CA SER A 228 -2.07 -21.72 -0.17
C SER A 228 -0.89 -20.91 -0.69
N LEU A 229 -0.73 -19.66 -0.26
CA LEU A 229 0.45 -18.83 -0.57
C LEU A 229 1.72 -19.51 -0.08
N THR A 230 1.73 -19.98 1.17
CA THR A 230 2.90 -20.63 1.80
C THR A 230 3.29 -21.90 1.06
N VAL A 231 2.34 -22.80 0.80
CA VAL A 231 2.60 -24.05 0.07
C VAL A 231 3.08 -23.76 -1.35
N SER A 232 2.43 -22.84 -2.05
CA SER A 232 2.83 -22.49 -3.41
C SER A 232 4.22 -21.85 -3.44
N ALA A 233 4.54 -20.97 -2.49
CA ALA A 233 5.85 -20.34 -2.38
C ALA A 233 6.95 -21.38 -2.14
N MET A 234 6.73 -22.36 -1.26
CA MET A 234 7.70 -23.43 -1.00
C MET A 234 7.94 -24.32 -2.23
N ILE A 235 6.88 -24.66 -2.98
CA ILE A 235 7.00 -25.47 -4.22
C ILE A 235 7.85 -24.72 -5.26
N ILE A 236 7.55 -23.45 -5.49
CA ILE A 236 8.29 -22.65 -6.48
C ILE A 236 9.71 -22.38 -6.00
N ALA A 237 9.92 -22.11 -4.71
CA ALA A 237 11.24 -21.99 -4.11
C ALA A 237 12.08 -23.23 -4.37
N ALA A 238 11.55 -24.43 -4.07
CA ALA A 238 12.25 -25.68 -4.31
C ALA A 238 12.67 -25.86 -5.78
N ILE A 239 11.83 -25.44 -6.74
CA ILE A 239 12.16 -25.50 -8.17
C ILE A 239 13.28 -24.51 -8.51
N VAL A 240 13.13 -23.23 -8.16
CA VAL A 240 14.09 -22.17 -8.50
C VAL A 240 15.44 -22.43 -7.85
N GLU A 241 15.44 -22.81 -6.56
CA GLU A 241 16.64 -23.11 -5.78
C GLU A 241 17.31 -24.45 -6.13
N THR A 242 16.64 -25.28 -6.94
CA THR A 242 17.27 -26.46 -7.53
C THR A 242 17.84 -26.14 -8.90
N VAL A 243 17.04 -25.52 -9.78
CA VAL A 243 17.41 -25.28 -11.18
C VAL A 243 18.58 -24.32 -11.27
N GLY A 244 18.52 -23.15 -10.61
CA GLY A 244 19.55 -22.12 -10.67
C GLY A 244 20.94 -22.62 -10.28
N PRO A 245 21.11 -23.21 -9.09
CA PRO A 245 22.39 -23.78 -8.69
C PRO A 245 22.84 -24.98 -9.51
N THR A 246 21.92 -25.74 -10.10
CA THR A 246 22.27 -26.90 -10.94
C THR A 246 22.94 -26.46 -12.24
N VAL A 247 22.45 -25.38 -12.86
CA VAL A 247 23.06 -24.83 -14.08
C VAL A 247 24.21 -23.85 -13.80
N GLY A 248 24.49 -23.57 -12.53
CA GLY A 248 25.61 -22.73 -12.11
C GLY A 248 25.34 -21.22 -12.14
N THR A 249 24.07 -20.81 -12.21
CA THR A 249 23.69 -19.38 -12.19
C THR A 249 24.09 -18.71 -10.88
N TRP A 250 23.84 -19.37 -9.74
CA TRP A 250 24.36 -18.99 -8.44
C TRP A 250 24.82 -20.22 -7.66
N GLN A 251 25.74 -20.03 -6.73
CA GLN A 251 26.26 -21.09 -5.87
C GLN A 251 26.14 -20.66 -4.40
N TYR A 252 25.47 -21.50 -3.60
CA TYR A 252 25.41 -21.33 -2.15
C TYR A 252 26.73 -21.73 -1.50
N ILE A 253 27.00 -21.12 -0.34
CA ILE A 253 28.03 -21.64 0.57
C ILE A 253 27.72 -23.12 0.85
N GLY A 254 28.68 -24.01 0.60
CA GLY A 254 28.55 -25.44 0.90
C GLY A 254 27.86 -26.29 -0.19
N ASP A 255 27.69 -25.79 -1.41
CA ASP A 255 27.14 -26.53 -2.57
C ASP A 255 25.74 -27.16 -2.35
N MET A 256 24.95 -26.61 -1.41
CA MET A 256 23.60 -27.10 -1.10
C MET A 256 22.61 -26.82 -2.24
N LYS A 257 21.81 -27.83 -2.63
CA LYS A 257 20.80 -27.75 -3.72
C LYS A 257 19.55 -28.61 -3.43
N PRO A 258 18.38 -28.03 -3.12
CA PRO A 258 18.13 -26.66 -2.66
C PRO A 258 18.44 -26.53 -1.16
N PRO A 259 18.92 -25.36 -0.67
CA PRO A 259 18.99 -25.11 0.77
C PRO A 259 17.57 -25.02 1.35
N LEU A 260 17.30 -25.80 2.38
CA LEU A 260 16.00 -25.83 3.03
C LEU A 260 15.70 -24.50 3.73
N TYR A 261 16.73 -23.79 4.21
CA TYR A 261 16.58 -22.44 4.72
C TYR A 261 15.88 -21.53 3.70
N SER A 262 16.31 -21.52 2.43
CA SER A 262 15.70 -20.66 1.40
C SER A 262 14.24 -21.07 1.17
N VAL A 263 13.98 -22.37 1.01
CA VAL A 263 12.62 -22.90 0.79
C VAL A 263 11.63 -22.48 1.89
N PHE A 264 12.04 -22.52 3.15
CA PHE A 264 11.20 -22.10 4.28
C PHE A 264 11.16 -20.58 4.50
N THR A 265 12.07 -19.82 3.90
CA THR A 265 12.13 -18.34 4.01
C THR A 265 11.33 -17.64 2.93
N TRP A 266 11.23 -18.23 1.72
CA TRP A 266 10.42 -17.71 0.63
C TRP A 266 8.97 -17.36 1.01
N PRO A 267 8.24 -18.18 1.81
CA PRO A 267 6.91 -17.79 2.29
C PRO A 267 6.88 -16.47 3.06
N LEU A 268 7.90 -16.19 3.88
CA LEU A 268 7.98 -14.96 4.68
C LEU A 268 8.12 -13.74 3.76
N VAL A 269 9.03 -13.85 2.77
CA VAL A 269 9.24 -12.81 1.75
C VAL A 269 7.98 -12.62 0.91
N MET A 270 7.31 -13.71 0.52
CA MET A 270 6.09 -13.68 -0.29
C MET A 270 4.88 -13.08 0.44
N ILE A 271 4.74 -13.32 1.74
CA ILE A 271 3.75 -12.62 2.57
C ILE A 271 4.02 -11.12 2.55
N GLY A 272 5.29 -10.72 2.68
CA GLY A 272 5.72 -9.33 2.56
C GLY A 272 5.38 -8.73 1.19
N ILE A 273 5.79 -9.38 0.11
CA ILE A 273 5.51 -8.95 -1.27
C ILE A 273 4.01 -8.78 -1.49
N LEU A 274 3.19 -9.75 -1.09
CA LEU A 274 1.74 -9.66 -1.28
C LEU A 274 1.13 -8.51 -0.46
N GLY A 275 1.60 -8.29 0.77
CA GLY A 275 1.14 -7.17 1.60
C GLY A 275 1.51 -5.80 1.05
N PHE A 276 2.77 -5.60 0.67
CA PHE A 276 3.19 -4.35 0.06
C PHE A 276 2.56 -4.14 -1.33
N ALA A 277 2.36 -5.20 -2.11
CA ALA A 277 1.65 -5.10 -3.39
C ALA A 277 0.18 -4.71 -3.21
N HIS A 278 -0.47 -5.15 -2.13
CA HIS A 278 -1.82 -4.72 -1.80
C HIS A 278 -1.89 -3.21 -1.51
N ILE A 279 -0.98 -2.69 -0.70
CA ILE A 279 -0.87 -1.25 -0.42
C ILE A 279 -0.55 -0.47 -1.71
N PHE A 280 0.41 -0.97 -2.49
CA PHE A 280 0.87 -0.32 -3.71
C PHE A 280 -0.17 -0.36 -4.83
N ASN A 281 -1.07 -1.34 -4.84
CA ASN A 281 -2.17 -1.40 -5.81
C ASN A 281 -3.08 -0.18 -5.72
N ASP A 282 -3.36 0.30 -4.51
CA ASP A 282 -4.19 1.49 -4.33
C ASP A 282 -3.47 2.77 -4.77
N LEU A 283 -2.14 2.81 -4.60
CA LEU A 283 -1.29 3.86 -5.18
C LEU A 283 -1.44 3.88 -6.71
N VAL A 284 -1.20 2.74 -7.36
CA VAL A 284 -1.22 2.62 -8.82
C VAL A 284 -2.61 2.91 -9.39
N ALA A 285 -3.67 2.46 -8.73
CA ALA A 285 -5.04 2.71 -9.15
C ALA A 285 -5.37 4.20 -9.18
N LYS A 286 -4.84 4.98 -8.24
CA LYS A 286 -5.05 6.43 -8.17
C LYS A 286 -4.22 7.22 -9.20
N LEU A 287 -3.08 6.67 -9.62
CA LEU A 287 -2.28 7.27 -10.70
C LEU A 287 -2.97 7.20 -12.07
N ASN A 288 -3.95 6.29 -12.24
CA ASN A 288 -4.77 6.18 -13.44
C ASN A 288 -3.94 6.06 -14.74
N LEU A 289 -2.84 5.28 -14.69
CA LEU A 289 -1.83 5.18 -15.75
C LEU A 289 -2.35 4.70 -17.11
N ILE A 290 -3.49 4.00 -17.11
CA ILE A 290 -4.10 3.41 -18.32
C ILE A 290 -5.46 4.03 -18.63
N TYR A 291 -5.67 5.29 -18.25
CA TYR A 291 -6.90 6.03 -18.54
C TYR A 291 -7.32 5.87 -20.00
N GLY A 292 -8.58 5.48 -20.23
CA GLY A 292 -9.13 5.22 -21.57
C GLY A 292 -8.86 3.83 -22.14
N TYR A 293 -7.98 3.02 -21.54
CA TYR A 293 -7.65 1.66 -21.99
C TYR A 293 -8.12 0.55 -21.04
N GLU A 294 -8.83 0.88 -19.96
CA GLU A 294 -9.28 -0.02 -18.89
C GLU A 294 -10.05 -1.26 -19.39
N LYS A 295 -10.82 -1.10 -20.48
CA LYS A 295 -11.61 -2.18 -21.09
C LYS A 295 -10.75 -3.15 -21.90
N ASN A 296 -9.56 -2.74 -22.34
CA ASN A 296 -8.67 -3.59 -23.13
C ASN A 296 -7.95 -4.60 -22.22
N ARG A 297 -8.33 -5.87 -22.34
CA ARG A 297 -7.73 -6.94 -21.52
C ARG A 297 -6.25 -7.19 -21.84
N ILE A 298 -5.78 -6.84 -23.05
CA ILE A 298 -4.39 -7.02 -23.46
C ILE A 298 -3.45 -6.14 -22.62
N VAL A 299 -3.89 -4.94 -22.24
CA VAL A 299 -3.10 -4.01 -21.42
C VAL A 299 -2.74 -4.61 -20.06
N ARG A 300 -3.60 -5.49 -19.52
CA ARG A 300 -3.37 -6.19 -18.25
C ARG A 300 -2.17 -7.14 -18.30
N LEU A 301 -1.77 -7.56 -19.50
CA LEU A 301 -0.64 -8.47 -19.74
C LEU A 301 0.70 -7.74 -19.80
N LEU A 302 0.69 -6.43 -20.02
CA LEU A 302 1.92 -5.64 -20.21
C LEU A 302 2.94 -5.85 -19.08
N PRO A 303 2.57 -5.84 -17.78
CA PRO A 303 3.55 -6.04 -16.72
C PRO A 303 4.31 -7.37 -16.84
N VAL A 304 3.61 -8.48 -17.12
CA VAL A 304 4.25 -9.80 -17.28
C VAL A 304 5.12 -9.86 -18.53
N VAL A 305 4.59 -9.37 -19.66
CA VAL A 305 5.30 -9.40 -20.95
C VAL A 305 6.57 -8.56 -20.88
N VAL A 306 6.49 -7.34 -20.33
CA VAL A 306 7.65 -6.47 -20.14
C VAL A 306 8.66 -7.11 -19.20
N THR A 307 8.22 -7.72 -18.09
CA THR A 307 9.12 -8.42 -17.16
C THR A 307 9.84 -9.57 -17.84
N TYR A 308 9.11 -10.43 -18.56
CA TYR A 308 9.69 -11.57 -19.26
C TYR A 308 10.68 -11.14 -20.35
N LEU A 309 10.31 -10.16 -21.19
CA LEU A 309 11.21 -9.64 -22.22
C LEU A 309 12.46 -9.01 -21.62
N SER A 310 12.33 -8.31 -20.48
CA SER A 310 13.47 -7.74 -19.75
C SER A 310 14.37 -8.84 -19.19
N ILE A 311 13.82 -9.90 -18.61
CA ILE A 311 14.60 -11.07 -18.14
C ILE A 311 15.35 -11.70 -19.30
N VAL A 312 14.70 -11.93 -20.45
CA VAL A 312 15.36 -12.50 -21.63
C VAL A 312 16.50 -11.58 -22.09
N TYR A 313 16.26 -10.27 -22.17
CA TYR A 313 17.29 -9.30 -22.52
C TYR A 313 18.51 -9.36 -21.57
N PHE A 314 18.28 -9.27 -20.26
CA PHE A 314 19.35 -9.30 -19.27
C PHE A 314 20.06 -10.65 -19.16
N LEU A 315 19.38 -11.78 -19.42
CA LEU A 315 20.05 -13.08 -19.52
C LEU A 315 21.15 -13.10 -20.59
N PHE A 316 20.90 -12.45 -21.73
CA PHE A 316 21.90 -12.33 -22.80
C PHE A 316 22.97 -11.29 -22.47
N GLU A 317 22.58 -10.09 -22.02
CA GLU A 317 23.53 -9.01 -21.72
C GLU A 317 24.46 -9.33 -20.56
N GLU A 318 23.98 -10.01 -19.52
CA GLU A 318 24.76 -10.37 -18.33
C GLU A 318 25.49 -11.71 -18.48
N ALA A 319 25.42 -12.34 -19.66
CA ALA A 319 26.07 -13.62 -19.99
C ALA A 319 25.64 -14.82 -19.11
N PHE A 320 24.38 -14.85 -18.66
CA PHE A 320 23.77 -15.95 -17.90
C PHE A 320 22.90 -16.86 -18.77
N TYR A 321 23.08 -16.84 -20.09
CA TYR A 321 22.26 -17.62 -21.01
C TYR A 321 22.44 -19.14 -20.79
N ASP A 322 21.41 -19.76 -20.21
CA ASP A 322 21.24 -21.22 -20.16
C ASP A 322 19.81 -21.58 -20.62
N PRO A 323 19.65 -22.56 -21.53
CA PRO A 323 18.32 -22.96 -22.02
C PRO A 323 17.36 -23.41 -20.91
N THR A 324 17.85 -24.01 -19.84
CA THR A 324 17.05 -24.48 -18.70
C THR A 324 16.45 -23.31 -17.93
N ILE A 325 17.23 -22.25 -17.70
CA ILE A 325 16.76 -21.02 -17.05
C ILE A 325 15.73 -20.31 -17.92
N LEU A 326 15.99 -20.24 -19.23
CA LEU A 326 15.05 -19.66 -20.17
C LEU A 326 13.72 -20.43 -20.18
N ILE A 327 13.77 -21.77 -20.19
CA ILE A 327 12.58 -22.63 -20.12
C ILE A 327 11.81 -22.40 -18.81
N MET A 328 12.51 -22.36 -17.68
CA MET A 328 11.89 -22.12 -16.36
C MET A 328 11.11 -20.80 -16.35
N TYR A 329 11.76 -19.69 -16.74
CA TYR A 329 11.10 -18.38 -16.77
C TYR A 329 10.04 -18.28 -17.87
N SER A 330 10.19 -18.99 -18.99
CA SER A 330 9.13 -19.08 -20.02
C SER A 330 7.87 -19.74 -19.47
N ILE A 331 8.02 -20.84 -18.74
CA ILE A 331 6.88 -21.52 -18.09
C ILE A 331 6.21 -20.58 -17.08
N MET A 332 7.00 -19.92 -16.24
CA MET A 332 6.49 -18.94 -15.27
C MET A 332 5.76 -17.78 -15.95
N ALA A 333 6.29 -17.26 -17.05
CA ALA A 333 5.66 -16.21 -17.84
C ALA A 333 4.32 -16.67 -18.45
N ILE A 334 4.22 -17.90 -18.95
CA ILE A 334 2.95 -18.46 -19.46
C ILE A 334 1.89 -18.49 -18.36
N PHE A 335 2.24 -19.02 -17.17
CA PHE A 335 1.32 -19.02 -16.02
C PHE A 335 0.99 -17.60 -15.56
N GLY A 336 1.95 -16.68 -15.60
CA GLY A 336 1.75 -15.27 -15.25
C GLY A 336 0.83 -14.54 -16.22
N ILE A 337 0.94 -14.80 -17.53
CA ILE A 337 0.02 -14.27 -18.56
C ILE A 337 -1.39 -14.78 -18.30
N GLY A 338 -1.54 -16.09 -18.06
CA GLY A 338 -2.83 -16.71 -17.74
C GLY A 338 -3.49 -16.07 -16.53
N PHE A 339 -2.75 -15.86 -15.45
CA PHE A 339 -3.24 -15.16 -14.26
C PHE A 339 -3.57 -13.68 -14.54
N SER A 340 -2.66 -12.97 -15.19
CA SER A 340 -2.77 -11.53 -15.42
C SER A 340 -3.95 -11.16 -16.31
N TYR A 341 -4.36 -12.05 -17.21
CA TYR A 341 -5.55 -11.85 -18.04
C TYR A 341 -6.84 -11.65 -17.23
N PHE A 342 -6.94 -12.33 -16.08
CA PHE A 342 -8.13 -12.27 -15.20
C PHE A 342 -8.05 -11.19 -14.13
N HIS A 343 -6.88 -10.58 -13.91
CA HIS A 343 -6.65 -9.59 -12.87
C HIS A 343 -6.46 -8.19 -13.48
N LYS A 344 -6.66 -7.16 -12.65
CA LYS A 344 -6.55 -5.78 -13.11
C LYS A 344 -5.09 -5.39 -13.38
N PHE A 345 -4.90 -4.40 -14.26
CA PHE A 345 -3.57 -3.91 -14.62
C PHE A 345 -2.80 -3.39 -13.40
N GLU A 346 -3.47 -2.64 -12.54
CA GLU A 346 -2.90 -2.03 -11.33
C GLU A 346 -2.32 -3.10 -10.40
N TYR A 347 -3.04 -4.21 -10.26
CA TYR A 347 -2.61 -5.33 -9.43
C TYR A 347 -1.38 -6.02 -10.03
N ASN A 348 -1.40 -6.32 -11.34
CA ASN A 348 -0.25 -6.93 -12.01
C ASN A 348 0.99 -6.01 -11.96
N LEU A 349 0.80 -4.70 -12.16
CA LEU A 349 1.90 -3.74 -12.04
C LEU A 349 2.46 -3.69 -10.62
N SER A 350 1.60 -3.81 -9.61
CA SER A 350 2.01 -3.82 -8.21
C SER A 350 2.82 -5.06 -7.86
N LEU A 351 2.41 -6.23 -8.33
CA LEU A 351 3.19 -7.47 -8.17
C LEU A 351 4.55 -7.38 -8.85
N MET A 352 4.60 -6.80 -10.06
CA MET A 352 5.84 -6.59 -10.79
C MET A 352 6.82 -5.71 -10.01
N VAL A 353 6.38 -4.52 -9.61
CA VAL A 353 7.24 -3.52 -8.95
C VAL A 353 7.66 -4.00 -7.56
N VAL A 354 6.70 -4.41 -6.73
CA VAL A 354 7.00 -4.82 -5.35
C VAL A 354 7.80 -6.12 -5.33
N GLY A 355 7.46 -7.08 -6.19
CA GLY A 355 8.22 -8.32 -6.35
C GLY A 355 9.67 -8.05 -6.73
N ALA A 356 9.91 -7.23 -7.77
CA ALA A 356 11.26 -6.91 -8.20
C ALA A 356 12.07 -6.10 -7.16
N VAL A 357 11.43 -5.16 -6.45
CA VAL A 357 12.09 -4.34 -5.43
C VAL A 357 12.45 -5.16 -4.19
N ILE A 358 11.48 -5.86 -3.60
CA ILE A 358 11.74 -6.66 -2.38
C ILE A 358 12.66 -7.84 -2.72
N GLY A 359 12.38 -8.52 -3.83
CA GLY A 359 13.21 -9.60 -4.35
C GLY A 359 14.65 -9.17 -4.63
N GLY A 360 14.83 -8.08 -5.38
CA GLY A 360 16.15 -7.52 -5.65
C GLY A 360 16.90 -7.08 -4.39
N LEU A 361 16.20 -6.54 -3.38
CA LEU A 361 16.80 -6.25 -2.08
C LEU A 361 17.25 -7.52 -1.36
N THR A 362 16.43 -8.58 -1.38
CA THR A 362 16.83 -9.87 -0.78
C THR A 362 18.03 -10.49 -1.49
N GLU A 363 18.06 -10.43 -2.82
CA GLU A 363 19.19 -10.91 -3.63
C GLU A 363 20.46 -10.09 -3.37
N GLY A 364 20.33 -8.76 -3.35
CA GLY A 364 21.45 -7.86 -3.09
C GLY A 364 22.05 -8.10 -1.71
N ILE A 365 21.23 -8.16 -0.66
CA ILE A 365 21.71 -8.44 0.70
C ILE A 365 22.37 -9.82 0.76
N GLY A 366 21.77 -10.85 0.15
CA GLY A 366 22.36 -12.18 0.11
C GLY A 366 23.73 -12.20 -0.55
N HIS A 367 23.86 -11.55 -1.70
CA HIS A 367 25.11 -11.42 -2.43
C HIS A 367 26.18 -10.63 -1.66
N PHE A 368 25.84 -9.43 -1.16
CA PHE A 368 26.79 -8.56 -0.43
C PHE A 368 27.35 -9.21 0.84
N TYR A 369 26.55 -10.05 1.51
CA TYR A 369 26.97 -10.77 2.72
C TYR A 369 27.39 -12.22 2.44
N GLY A 370 27.59 -12.57 1.16
CA GLY A 370 28.24 -13.81 0.75
C GLY A 370 27.40 -15.07 0.88
N LEU A 371 26.07 -14.99 1.02
CA LEU A 371 25.21 -16.19 1.04
C LEU A 371 25.35 -17.03 -0.21
N TYR A 372 25.50 -16.36 -1.35
CA TYR A 372 25.72 -16.97 -2.64
C TYR A 372 26.44 -16.03 -3.59
N ILE A 373 27.12 -16.62 -4.55
CA ILE A 373 27.91 -15.93 -5.57
C ILE A 373 27.31 -16.22 -6.94
N TYR A 374 27.25 -15.20 -7.80
CA TYR A 374 26.74 -15.31 -9.16
C TYR A 374 27.87 -15.50 -10.16
N SER A 375 27.77 -16.50 -11.03
CA SER A 375 28.73 -16.76 -12.09
C SER A 375 28.07 -16.57 -13.45
N PRO A 376 28.64 -15.78 -14.38
CA PRO A 376 30.08 -15.48 -14.49
C PRO A 376 30.53 -14.10 -13.95
N THR A 377 29.61 -13.20 -13.65
CA THR A 377 29.94 -11.77 -13.45
C THR A 377 30.40 -11.42 -12.03
N ASN A 378 30.08 -12.24 -11.02
CA ASN A 378 30.19 -11.90 -9.59
C ASN A 378 29.47 -10.58 -9.22
N LEU A 379 28.56 -10.11 -10.06
CA LEU A 379 27.70 -8.96 -9.82
C LEU A 379 26.26 -9.45 -9.61
N LEU A 380 25.47 -8.67 -8.88
CA LEU A 380 24.04 -8.91 -8.72
C LEU A 380 23.34 -8.85 -10.10
N PRO A 381 22.81 -9.96 -10.63
CA PRO A 381 22.20 -9.97 -11.95
C PRO A 381 20.78 -9.38 -11.89
N LEU A 382 20.51 -8.46 -12.81
CA LEU A 382 19.21 -7.80 -12.91
C LEU A 382 18.11 -8.77 -13.30
N PHE A 383 18.41 -9.81 -14.10
CA PHE A 383 17.39 -10.77 -14.48
C PHE A 383 16.84 -11.55 -13.27
N LEU A 384 17.65 -11.82 -12.23
CA LEU A 384 17.15 -12.45 -11.00
C LEU A 384 16.26 -11.51 -10.19
N CYS A 385 16.68 -10.24 -10.07
CA CYS A 385 15.88 -9.20 -9.42
C CYS A 385 14.49 -9.09 -10.08
N LEU A 386 14.44 -9.02 -11.41
CA LEU A 386 13.20 -9.01 -12.19
C LEU A 386 12.45 -10.34 -12.13
N GLY A 387 13.18 -11.46 -12.00
CA GLY A 387 12.65 -12.81 -11.86
C GLY A 387 11.70 -12.97 -10.68
N TRP A 388 11.88 -12.19 -9.61
CA TRP A 388 10.95 -12.16 -8.48
C TRP A 388 9.53 -11.72 -8.87
N GLY A 389 9.36 -10.91 -9.92
CA GLY A 389 8.05 -10.62 -10.50
C GLY A 389 7.38 -11.89 -11.04
N LEU A 390 8.09 -12.66 -11.88
CA LEU A 390 7.61 -13.94 -12.43
C LEU A 390 7.35 -14.99 -11.33
N ASN A 391 8.22 -15.09 -10.33
CA ASN A 391 8.03 -15.93 -9.16
C ASN A 391 6.72 -15.58 -8.44
N THR A 392 6.48 -14.28 -8.23
CA THR A 392 5.27 -13.79 -7.56
C THR A 392 4.00 -14.14 -8.34
N TRP A 393 4.01 -14.02 -9.67
CA TRP A 393 2.86 -14.41 -10.48
C TRP A 393 2.58 -15.91 -10.42
N ILE A 394 3.57 -16.78 -10.66
CA ILE A 394 3.33 -18.23 -10.65
C ILE A 394 2.87 -18.73 -9.27
N ILE A 395 3.39 -18.13 -8.19
CA ILE A 395 2.97 -18.41 -6.81
C ILE A 395 1.49 -18.07 -6.58
N GLN A 396 0.95 -17.10 -7.31
CA GLN A 396 -0.49 -16.79 -7.27
C GLN A 396 -1.31 -17.62 -8.24
N THR A 397 -0.75 -17.98 -9.40
CA THR A 397 -1.43 -18.80 -10.38
C THR A 397 -1.75 -20.19 -9.83
N LEU A 398 -0.82 -20.82 -9.09
CA LEU A 398 -1.02 -22.17 -8.56
C LEU A 398 -2.26 -22.29 -7.63
N PRO A 399 -2.42 -21.46 -6.58
CA PRO A 399 -3.66 -21.40 -5.79
C PRO A 399 -4.90 -21.06 -6.62
N TYR A 400 -4.75 -20.17 -7.62
CA TYR A 400 -5.86 -19.76 -8.47
C TYR A 400 -6.45 -20.93 -9.27
N LEU A 401 -5.64 -21.91 -9.69
CA LEU A 401 -6.11 -23.15 -10.30
C LEU A 401 -7.07 -23.94 -9.40
N PHE A 402 -6.92 -23.81 -8.07
CA PHE A 402 -7.81 -24.41 -7.06
C PHE A 402 -8.91 -23.44 -6.58
N ARG A 403 -9.20 -22.39 -7.36
CA ARG A 403 -10.18 -21.34 -7.05
C ARG A 403 -9.87 -20.58 -5.75
N ILE A 404 -8.59 -20.39 -5.45
CA ILE A 404 -8.11 -19.59 -4.33
C ILE A 404 -7.43 -18.35 -4.92
N ASP A 405 -8.12 -17.21 -4.84
CA ASP A 405 -7.67 -15.96 -5.43
C ASP A 405 -6.90 -15.13 -4.38
N LEU A 406 -5.58 -15.13 -4.50
CA LEU A 406 -4.70 -14.40 -3.58
C LEU A 406 -4.80 -12.87 -3.72
N ALA A 407 -5.33 -12.35 -4.83
CA ALA A 407 -5.62 -10.92 -4.95
C ALA A 407 -6.71 -10.43 -3.98
N LYS A 408 -7.46 -11.36 -3.38
CA LYS A 408 -8.49 -11.11 -2.36
C LYS A 408 -8.08 -11.60 -0.97
N ALA A 409 -6.79 -11.88 -0.76
CA ALA A 409 -6.30 -12.48 0.47
C ALA A 409 -6.40 -11.53 1.68
N PHE A 410 -6.23 -10.22 1.45
CA PHE A 410 -6.44 -9.19 2.46
C PHE A 410 -7.94 -8.95 2.65
N LYS A 411 -8.37 -8.93 3.91
CA LYS A 411 -9.74 -8.52 4.26
C LYS A 411 -9.91 -7.05 3.90
N LYS A 412 -10.94 -6.70 3.12
CA LYS A 412 -11.33 -5.30 2.96
C LYS A 412 -11.64 -4.73 4.34
N SER A 413 -10.96 -3.65 4.71
CA SER A 413 -11.21 -2.86 5.91
C SER A 413 -12.61 -2.27 5.90
#